data_AF-A0A1J4VCD8-F1
#
_entry.id   AF-A0A1J4VCD8-F1
#
_cell.length_a   1.000
_cell.length_b   1.000
_cell.length_c   1.000
_cell.angle_alpha   90.00
_cell.angle_beta   90.00
_cell.angle_gamma   90.00
#
_symmetry.space_group_name_H-M   'P 1'
#
loop_
_entity.id
_entity.type
_entity.pdbx_description
1 polymer ?
#
loop_
_entity_poly.entity_id
_entity_poly.type
_entity_poly.pdbx_seq_one_letter_code
_entity_poly.pdbx_strand_id
1 'polypeptide(L)'
;MNQEEPNFSQVQAPLAQKQIESLKTEKEIAWDKKLVEIDELADRLGLGVDEKIKEPVAAFLINEFTTSSSCEGHVEEEGRHGALFPWVEIYASEPEGWKEATGEKKEEIEQAWTVRNLEQQQKMMSILAEFYQGRETPFDARLVFDPIGAFGGFRVQSFGAEMMKLLPVTEQHKKRELYRREINDFAFF
;
A
#
# COMPACT_ATOMS: atom_id res chain seq x y z
N MET A 1 5.42 56.97 -36.75
CA MET A 1 5.67 55.67 -37.41
C MET A 1 6.49 54.85 -36.42
N ASN A 2 5.81 54.01 -35.63
CA ASN A 2 5.49 52.59 -35.91
C ASN A 2 6.75 51.72 -35.77
N GLN A 3 6.82 50.65 -34.98
CA GLN A 3 5.84 49.91 -34.16
C GLN A 3 6.64 49.11 -33.11
N GLU A 4 6.12 48.98 -31.89
CA GLU A 4 6.56 47.96 -30.92
C GLU A 4 5.88 46.63 -31.29
N GLU A 5 6.65 45.56 -31.45
CA GLU A 5 6.10 44.20 -31.60
C GLU A 5 5.69 43.63 -30.22
N PRO A 6 4.49 43.03 -30.09
CA PRO A 6 4.12 42.37 -28.85
C PRO A 6 4.73 40.97 -28.75
N ASN A 7 5.41 40.74 -27.63
CA ASN A 7 5.95 39.47 -27.17
C ASN A 7 4.80 38.49 -26.82
N PHE A 8 4.58 37.48 -27.66
CA PHE A 8 3.68 36.35 -27.40
C PHE A 8 4.48 35.11 -26.97
N SER A 9 4.91 35.04 -25.70
CA SER A 9 5.54 33.81 -25.19
C SER A 9 5.18 33.46 -23.74
N GLN A 10 4.02 33.88 -23.23
CA GLN A 10 3.62 33.52 -21.86
C GLN A 10 2.11 33.36 -21.66
N VAL A 11 1.45 32.35 -22.26
CA VAL A 11 0.07 31.99 -21.81
C VAL A 11 -0.31 30.50 -21.94
N GLN A 12 0.54 29.59 -22.45
CA GLN A 12 0.05 28.25 -22.83
C GLN A 12 0.06 27.17 -21.72
N ALA A 13 0.73 27.38 -20.58
CA ALA A 13 0.80 26.35 -19.52
C ALA A 13 -0.51 26.13 -18.72
N PRO A 14 -1.26 27.16 -18.26
CA PRO A 14 -2.38 26.94 -17.34
C PRO A 14 -3.67 26.40 -18.00
N LEU A 15 -3.82 26.49 -19.32
CA LEU A 15 -4.99 25.98 -20.05
C LEU A 15 -4.95 24.47 -20.26
N ALA A 16 -3.75 23.90 -20.42
CA ALA A 16 -3.57 22.46 -20.60
C ALA A 16 -3.89 21.66 -19.33
N GLN A 17 -3.51 22.17 -18.14
CA GLN A 17 -3.83 21.54 -16.86
C GLN A 17 -5.34 21.47 -16.60
N LYS A 18 -6.06 22.56 -16.86
CA LYS A 18 -7.52 22.61 -16.70
C LYS A 18 -8.29 21.67 -17.64
N GLN A 19 -7.76 21.41 -18.84
CA GLN A 19 -8.38 20.47 -19.78
C GLN A 19 -8.10 19.01 -19.40
N ILE A 20 -6.92 18.70 -18.87
CA ILE A 20 -6.55 17.35 -18.41
C ILE A 20 -7.35 16.97 -17.15
N GLU A 21 -7.58 17.90 -16.23
CA GLU A 21 -8.45 17.69 -15.06
C GLU A 21 -9.91 17.38 -15.46
N SER A 22 -10.38 17.91 -16.59
CA SER A 22 -11.77 17.71 -17.05
C SER A 22 -12.05 16.32 -17.67
N LEU A 23 -11.02 15.48 -17.84
CA LEU A 23 -11.12 14.16 -18.47
C LEU A 23 -10.90 13.00 -17.49
N LYS A 24 -10.51 13.27 -16.24
CA LYS A 24 -10.29 12.24 -15.23
C LYS A 24 -11.61 11.70 -14.70
N THR A 25 -11.69 10.39 -14.59
CA THR A 25 -12.79 9.69 -13.91
C THR A 25 -12.77 9.97 -12.40
N GLU A 26 -13.90 9.77 -11.73
CA GLU A 26 -13.98 9.90 -10.27
C GLU A 26 -12.97 8.98 -9.55
N LYS A 27 -12.70 7.78 -10.10
CA LYS A 27 -11.69 6.85 -9.58
C LYS A 27 -10.29 7.43 -9.67
N GLU A 28 -9.91 8.05 -10.79
CA GLU A 28 -8.59 8.69 -10.96
C GLU A 28 -8.43 9.90 -10.05
N ILE A 29 -9.48 10.72 -9.88
CA ILE A 29 -9.43 11.86 -8.95
C ILE A 29 -9.27 11.39 -7.50
N ALA A 30 -10.02 10.36 -7.09
CA ALA A 30 -9.89 9.77 -5.76
C ALA A 30 -8.50 9.17 -5.54
N TRP A 31 -7.93 8.56 -6.59
CA TRP A 31 -6.60 7.97 -6.58
C TRP A 31 -5.51 9.03 -6.40
N ASP A 32 -5.49 10.06 -7.25
CA ASP A 32 -4.53 11.16 -7.17
C ASP A 32 -4.58 11.85 -5.81
N LYS A 33 -5.80 12.11 -5.30
CA LYS A 33 -5.98 12.70 -3.98
C LYS A 33 -5.39 11.80 -2.89
N LYS A 34 -5.58 10.49 -2.98
CA LYS A 34 -5.06 9.55 -1.99
C LYS A 34 -3.54 9.48 -2.01
N LEU A 35 -2.91 9.55 -3.18
CA LEU A 35 -1.46 9.58 -3.30
C LEU A 35 -0.85 10.84 -2.66
N VAL A 36 -1.49 12.01 -2.84
CA VAL A 36 -1.08 13.24 -2.15
C VAL A 36 -1.18 13.09 -0.64
N GLU A 37 -2.29 12.51 -0.13
CA GLU A 37 -2.43 12.23 1.30
C GLU A 37 -1.33 11.28 1.82
N ILE A 38 -0.94 10.28 1.02
CA ILE A 38 0.13 9.34 1.36
C ILE A 38 1.52 9.99 1.38
N ASP A 39 1.78 10.93 0.47
CA ASP A 39 3.05 11.67 0.43
C ASP A 39 3.27 12.51 1.69
N GLU A 40 2.18 12.91 2.37
CA GLU A 40 2.21 13.63 3.64
C GLU A 40 2.34 12.70 4.85
N LEU A 41 2.16 11.38 4.68
CA LEU A 41 2.34 10.41 5.75
C LEU A 41 3.83 10.22 6.05
N ALA A 42 4.17 10.30 7.32
CA ALA A 42 5.50 9.94 7.82
C ALA A 42 5.36 9.04 9.04
N ASP A 43 6.28 8.09 9.18
CA ASP A 43 6.39 7.26 10.37
C ASP A 43 6.89 8.09 11.58
N ARG A 44 7.07 7.42 12.72
CA ARG A 44 7.54 8.08 13.95
C ARG A 44 8.98 8.60 13.87
N LEU A 45 9.73 8.21 12.83
CA LEU A 45 11.08 8.67 12.53
C LEU A 45 11.08 9.80 11.48
N GLY A 46 9.90 10.20 10.98
CA GLY A 46 9.76 11.20 9.92
C GLY A 46 10.02 10.65 8.52
N LEU A 47 10.06 9.33 8.35
CA LEU A 47 10.25 8.67 7.05
C LEU A 47 8.91 8.45 6.38
N GLY A 48 8.80 8.90 5.13
CA GLY A 48 7.61 8.70 4.32
C GLY A 48 7.42 7.25 3.84
N VAL A 49 6.29 7.00 3.18
CA VAL A 49 6.04 5.71 2.52
C VAL A 49 7.02 5.52 1.35
N ASP A 50 7.60 4.32 1.24
CA ASP A 50 8.51 3.95 0.16
C ASP A 50 7.86 4.14 -1.23
N GLU A 51 8.56 4.79 -2.16
CA GLU A 51 8.00 5.17 -3.48
C GLU A 51 7.36 4.01 -4.24
N LYS A 52 7.95 2.80 -4.20
CA LYS A 52 7.44 1.66 -4.99
C LYS A 52 6.30 0.90 -4.34
N ILE A 53 5.86 1.30 -3.14
CA ILE A 53 4.71 0.70 -2.45
C ILE A 53 3.54 1.67 -2.25
N LYS A 54 3.71 2.96 -2.60
CA LYS A 54 2.64 3.98 -2.47
C LYS A 54 1.36 3.61 -3.20
N GLU A 55 1.48 3.12 -4.44
CA GLU A 55 0.33 2.72 -5.26
C GLU A 55 -0.47 1.58 -4.60
N PRO A 56 0.15 0.47 -4.14
CA PRO A 56 -0.51 -0.50 -3.29
C PRO A 56 -1.18 0.12 -2.06
N VAL A 57 -0.47 0.92 -1.27
CA VAL A 57 -1.04 1.55 -0.06
C VAL A 57 -2.28 2.39 -0.40
N ALA A 58 -2.25 3.16 -1.49
CA ALA A 58 -3.39 3.93 -1.98
C ALA A 58 -4.57 3.02 -2.32
N ALA A 59 -4.33 1.94 -3.04
CA ALA A 59 -5.36 0.96 -3.39
C ALA A 59 -6.04 0.36 -2.16
N PHE A 60 -5.27 -0.03 -1.13
CA PHE A 60 -5.83 -0.55 0.11
C PHE A 60 -6.71 0.50 0.81
N LEU A 61 -6.24 1.74 0.92
CA LEU A 61 -7.00 2.83 1.56
C LEU A 61 -8.28 3.20 0.79
N ILE A 62 -8.23 3.22 -0.56
CA ILE A 62 -9.39 3.48 -1.42
C ILE A 62 -10.43 2.36 -1.30
N ASN A 63 -9.97 1.13 -1.11
CA ASN A 63 -10.83 -0.02 -0.81
C ASN A 63 -11.23 -0.13 0.67
N GLU A 64 -11.10 0.96 1.43
CA GLU A 64 -11.53 1.11 2.83
C GLU A 64 -10.84 0.15 3.81
N PHE A 65 -9.63 -0.32 3.47
CA PHE A 65 -8.78 -1.01 4.44
C PHE A 65 -8.02 0.01 5.29
N THR A 66 -7.79 -0.32 6.55
CA THR A 66 -6.89 0.43 7.43
C THR A 66 -5.48 -0.11 7.29
N THR A 67 -4.55 0.73 6.87
CA THR A 67 -3.12 0.37 6.78
C THR A 67 -2.35 0.95 7.98
N SER A 68 -1.47 0.16 8.60
CA SER A 68 -0.64 0.61 9.74
C SER A 68 0.83 0.79 9.40
N SER A 69 1.35 0.03 8.43
CA SER A 69 2.74 0.09 7.99
C SER A 69 2.91 -0.55 6.61
N SER A 70 4.01 -0.28 5.94
CA SER A 70 4.35 -0.92 4.66
C SER A 70 5.86 -0.91 4.43
N CYS A 71 6.32 -1.70 3.47
CA CYS A 71 7.70 -1.69 2.99
C CYS A 71 7.73 -2.06 1.51
N GLU A 72 8.61 -1.43 0.72
CA GLU A 72 8.78 -1.81 -0.68
C GLU A 72 9.70 -3.03 -0.90
N GLY A 73 10.37 -3.50 0.16
CA GLY A 73 11.40 -4.53 0.10
C GLY A 73 12.80 -3.96 -0.18
N HIS A 74 13.74 -4.15 0.74
CA HIS A 74 15.11 -3.64 0.66
C HIS A 74 16.09 -4.81 0.71
N VAL A 75 16.99 -4.93 -0.28
CA VAL A 75 18.05 -5.95 -0.27
C VAL A 75 19.28 -5.36 0.40
N GLU A 76 20.02 -6.13 1.20
CA GLU A 76 21.07 -5.63 2.11
C GLU A 76 22.10 -4.68 1.46
N GLU A 77 22.43 -4.87 0.18
CA GLU A 77 23.36 -4.00 -0.57
C GLU A 77 22.87 -2.54 -0.71
N GLU A 78 21.60 -2.27 -0.45
CA GLU A 78 20.97 -0.94 -0.56
C GLU A 78 21.15 -0.09 0.71
N GLY A 79 21.79 -0.63 1.75
CA GLY A 79 22.11 0.11 2.99
C GLY A 79 20.88 0.56 3.78
N ARG A 80 19.69 0.04 3.44
CA ARG A 80 18.40 0.31 4.09
C ARG A 80 17.96 -0.91 4.88
N HIS A 81 17.52 -0.69 6.12
CA HIS A 81 16.92 -1.74 6.93
C HIS A 81 15.47 -1.99 6.50
N GLY A 82 15.07 -3.25 6.34
CA GLY A 82 13.70 -3.61 5.98
C GLY A 82 13.57 -5.09 5.64
N ALA A 83 12.34 -5.52 5.34
CA ALA A 83 12.13 -6.85 4.76
C ALA A 83 12.71 -6.89 3.34
N LEU A 84 13.07 -8.08 2.84
CA LEU A 84 13.60 -8.24 1.47
C LEU A 84 12.50 -8.09 0.38
N PHE A 85 11.24 -8.09 0.79
CA PHE A 85 10.05 -8.19 -0.05
C PHE A 85 9.05 -7.08 0.28
N PRO A 86 8.19 -6.72 -0.69
CA PRO A 86 7.12 -5.76 -0.45
C PRO A 86 6.01 -6.37 0.41
N TRP A 87 5.43 -5.54 1.27
CA TRP A 87 4.25 -5.88 2.05
C TRP A 87 3.47 -4.63 2.47
N VAL A 88 2.17 -4.81 2.70
CA VAL A 88 1.31 -3.80 3.33
C VAL A 88 0.63 -4.45 4.54
N GLU A 89 0.73 -3.78 5.69
CA GLU A 89 0.13 -4.24 6.94
C GLU A 89 -1.26 -3.65 7.11
N ILE A 90 -2.25 -4.54 7.27
CA ILE A 90 -3.64 -4.21 7.49
C ILE A 90 -3.96 -4.44 8.96
N TYR A 91 -4.24 -3.35 9.66
CA TYR A 91 -4.50 -3.36 11.08
C TYR A 91 -5.39 -2.17 11.46
N ALA A 92 -6.57 -2.48 12.02
CA ALA A 92 -7.51 -1.49 12.53
C ALA A 92 -6.84 -0.64 13.60
N SER A 93 -7.15 0.65 13.60
CA SER A 93 -6.63 1.61 14.56
C SER A 93 -6.86 1.15 16.00
N GLU A 94 -5.88 1.48 16.84
CA GLU A 94 -5.91 1.19 18.27
C GLU A 94 -7.22 1.72 18.90
N PRO A 95 -8.02 0.87 19.57
CA PRO A 95 -9.24 1.30 20.23
C PRO A 95 -8.96 2.28 21.36
N GLU A 96 -9.78 3.31 21.48
CA GLU A 96 -9.69 4.30 22.55
C GLU A 96 -9.82 3.62 23.93
N GLY A 97 -8.90 3.94 24.84
CA GLY A 97 -8.95 3.46 26.23
C GLY A 97 -8.55 2.00 26.43
N TRP A 98 -8.05 1.28 25.39
CA TRP A 98 -7.69 -0.14 25.54
C TRP A 98 -6.52 -0.36 26.49
N LYS A 99 -5.55 0.59 26.55
CA LYS A 99 -4.36 0.48 27.42
C LYS A 99 -4.74 0.55 28.89
N GLU A 100 -5.78 1.32 29.20
CA GLU A 100 -6.27 1.59 30.56
C GLU A 100 -7.35 0.61 31.00
N ALA A 101 -7.98 -0.11 30.06
CA ALA A 101 -9.02 -1.09 30.37
C ALA A 101 -8.45 -2.29 31.16
N THR A 102 -9.26 -2.84 32.07
CA THR A 102 -8.92 -4.06 32.83
C THR A 102 -10.12 -4.98 32.96
N GLY A 103 -9.88 -6.26 33.27
CA GLY A 103 -10.93 -7.28 33.43
C GLY A 103 -11.79 -7.45 32.18
N GLU A 104 -13.09 -7.69 32.39
CA GLU A 104 -14.08 -7.94 31.33
C GLU A 104 -14.10 -6.85 30.26
N LYS A 105 -13.99 -5.57 30.65
CA LYS A 105 -13.96 -4.45 29.69
C LYS A 105 -12.78 -4.55 28.72
N LYS A 106 -11.61 -5.01 29.19
CA LYS A 106 -10.44 -5.20 28.33
C LYS A 106 -10.69 -6.33 27.33
N GLU A 107 -11.23 -7.44 27.80
CA GLU A 107 -11.56 -8.59 26.96
C GLU A 107 -12.57 -8.21 25.86
N GLU A 108 -13.61 -7.44 26.20
CA GLU A 108 -14.59 -6.93 25.23
C GLU A 108 -13.94 -6.04 24.15
N ILE A 109 -13.04 -5.13 24.55
CA ILE A 109 -12.33 -4.25 23.61
C ILE A 109 -11.41 -5.05 22.69
N GLU A 110 -10.63 -5.98 23.25
CA GLU A 110 -9.70 -6.82 22.48
C GLU A 110 -10.44 -7.75 21.51
N GLN A 111 -11.58 -8.31 21.93
CA GLN A 111 -12.46 -9.11 21.08
C GLN A 111 -13.04 -8.27 19.94
N ALA A 112 -13.60 -7.09 20.23
CA ALA A 112 -14.14 -6.20 19.21
C ALA A 112 -13.06 -5.74 18.22
N TRP A 113 -11.85 -5.47 18.70
CA TRP A 113 -10.72 -5.12 17.84
C TRP A 113 -10.32 -6.29 16.93
N THR A 114 -10.26 -7.49 17.49
CA THR A 114 -9.97 -8.72 16.73
C THR A 114 -11.01 -8.95 15.64
N VAL A 115 -12.31 -8.81 15.96
CA VAL A 115 -13.40 -8.95 14.98
C VAL A 115 -13.24 -7.97 13.82
N ARG A 116 -12.94 -6.69 14.09
CA ARG A 116 -12.70 -5.69 13.02
C ARG A 116 -11.55 -6.07 12.09
N ASN A 117 -10.47 -6.64 12.61
CA ASN A 117 -9.37 -7.07 11.76
C ASN A 117 -9.73 -8.31 10.93
N LEU A 118 -10.49 -9.25 11.49
CA LEU A 118 -10.99 -10.41 10.76
C LEU A 118 -12.00 -10.03 9.67
N GLU A 119 -12.83 -9.01 9.88
CA GLU A 119 -13.71 -8.45 8.84
C GLU A 119 -12.90 -7.92 7.66
N GLN A 120 -11.81 -7.20 7.92
CA GLN A 120 -10.89 -6.75 6.87
C GLN A 120 -10.21 -7.93 6.16
N GLN A 121 -9.78 -8.96 6.90
CA GLN A 121 -9.19 -10.16 6.30
C GLN A 121 -10.20 -10.90 5.41
N GLN A 122 -11.46 -11.01 5.82
CA GLN A 122 -12.53 -11.63 5.05
C GLN A 122 -12.83 -10.84 3.76
N LYS A 123 -12.90 -9.50 3.85
CA LYS A 123 -13.04 -8.63 2.66
C LYS A 123 -11.87 -8.85 1.70
N MET A 124 -10.64 -8.81 2.22
CA MET A 124 -9.42 -9.02 1.43
C MET A 124 -9.40 -10.39 0.75
N MET A 125 -9.83 -11.44 1.45
CA MET A 125 -9.90 -12.79 0.90
C MET A 125 -10.81 -12.87 -0.33
N SER A 126 -11.94 -12.15 -0.30
CA SER A 126 -12.87 -12.12 -1.43
C SER A 126 -12.24 -11.41 -2.64
N ILE A 127 -11.59 -10.26 -2.42
CA ILE A 127 -10.91 -9.50 -3.49
C ILE A 127 -9.72 -10.29 -4.06
N LEU A 128 -8.91 -10.96 -3.22
CA LEU A 128 -7.82 -11.80 -3.69
C LEU A 128 -8.32 -13.02 -4.49
N ALA A 129 -9.44 -13.61 -4.09
CA ALA A 129 -10.04 -14.71 -4.85
C ALA A 129 -10.47 -14.28 -6.25
N GLU A 130 -11.09 -13.09 -6.36
CA GLU A 130 -11.43 -12.47 -7.65
C GLU A 130 -10.19 -12.14 -8.47
N PHE A 131 -9.18 -11.50 -7.85
CA PHE A 131 -7.93 -11.17 -8.51
C PHE A 131 -7.28 -12.41 -9.12
N TYR A 132 -7.19 -13.51 -8.37
CA TYR A 132 -6.56 -14.74 -8.83
C TYR A 132 -7.44 -15.60 -9.75
N GLN A 133 -8.69 -15.22 -10.02
CA GLN A 133 -9.57 -16.02 -10.85
C GLN A 133 -9.06 -16.09 -12.30
N GLY A 134 -8.62 -17.29 -12.71
CA GLY A 134 -8.12 -17.55 -14.07
C GLY A 134 -6.71 -17.00 -14.35
N ARG A 135 -6.01 -16.44 -13.35
CA ARG A 135 -4.62 -15.98 -13.50
C ARG A 135 -3.63 -17.12 -13.35
N GLU A 136 -2.62 -17.16 -14.21
CA GLU A 136 -1.43 -17.99 -14.05
C GLU A 136 -0.35 -17.21 -13.28
N THR A 137 -0.39 -17.28 -11.95
CA THR A 137 0.64 -16.67 -11.08
C THR A 137 1.52 -17.75 -10.44
N PRO A 138 2.87 -17.61 -10.49
CA PRO A 138 3.79 -18.47 -9.76
C PRO A 138 3.41 -18.58 -8.29
N PHE A 139 3.44 -19.79 -7.73
CA PHE A 139 2.91 -20.04 -6.39
C PHE A 139 3.56 -19.18 -5.31
N ASP A 140 4.87 -18.95 -5.41
CA ASP A 140 5.64 -18.15 -4.48
C ASP A 140 5.38 -16.64 -4.61
N ALA A 141 4.93 -16.16 -5.77
CA ALA A 141 4.56 -14.77 -5.97
C ALA A 141 3.17 -14.42 -5.41
N ARG A 142 2.26 -15.41 -5.32
CA ARG A 142 0.88 -15.19 -4.89
C ARG A 142 0.81 -14.47 -3.54
N LEU A 143 -0.04 -13.45 -3.46
CA LEU A 143 -0.31 -12.71 -2.24
C LEU A 143 -1.06 -13.58 -1.25
N VAL A 144 -0.61 -13.56 0.00
CA VAL A 144 -1.16 -14.31 1.14
C VAL A 144 -1.20 -13.42 2.38
N PHE A 145 -1.86 -13.92 3.42
CA PHE A 145 -1.90 -13.29 4.73
C PHE A 145 -0.81 -13.84 5.63
N ASP A 146 0.05 -12.95 6.12
CA ASP A 146 0.99 -13.24 7.20
C ASP A 146 0.48 -12.58 8.49
N PRO A 147 0.06 -13.35 9.52
CA PRO A 147 -0.51 -12.79 10.74
C PRO A 147 0.48 -11.91 11.50
N ILE A 148 -0.01 -10.81 12.07
CA ILE A 148 0.78 -9.92 12.92
C ILE A 148 0.04 -9.55 14.21
N GLY A 149 0.82 -9.29 15.26
CA GLY A 149 0.26 -8.87 16.55
C GLY A 149 -0.64 -9.92 17.21
N ALA A 150 -1.42 -9.48 18.20
CA ALA A 150 -2.31 -10.35 18.98
C ALA A 150 -3.79 -10.25 18.59
N PHE A 151 -4.17 -9.21 17.83
CA PHE A 151 -5.58 -8.85 17.59
C PHE A 151 -6.00 -9.06 16.14
N GLY A 152 -5.47 -10.09 15.48
CA GLY A 152 -5.90 -10.50 14.14
C GLY A 152 -5.46 -9.60 12.99
N GLY A 153 -4.52 -8.68 13.20
CA GLY A 153 -3.88 -7.94 12.11
C GLY A 153 -3.13 -8.89 11.17
N PHE A 154 -2.86 -8.44 9.95
CA PHE A 154 -2.13 -9.26 8.97
C PHE A 154 -1.39 -8.40 7.95
N ARG A 155 -0.36 -8.97 7.33
CA ARG A 155 0.28 -8.41 6.14
C ARG A 155 -0.24 -9.08 4.89
N VAL A 156 -0.42 -8.29 3.84
CA VAL A 156 -0.53 -8.79 2.47
C VAL A 156 0.87 -8.82 1.88
N GLN A 157 1.38 -10.02 1.61
CA GLN A 157 2.73 -10.25 1.08
C GLN A 157 2.76 -11.50 0.20
N SER A 158 3.80 -11.67 -0.62
CA SER A 158 3.97 -12.89 -1.44
C SER A 158 4.26 -14.13 -0.59
N PHE A 159 3.73 -15.31 -0.98
CA PHE A 159 3.91 -16.58 -0.26
C PHE A 159 5.38 -16.94 -0.02
N GLY A 160 6.24 -16.71 -1.02
CA GLY A 160 7.67 -17.00 -0.95
C GLY A 160 8.50 -15.90 -0.29
N ALA A 161 7.88 -14.89 0.33
CA ALA A 161 8.55 -13.75 0.96
C ALA A 161 9.64 -14.17 1.94
N GLU A 162 9.30 -14.98 2.95
CA GLU A 162 10.25 -15.42 3.99
C GLU A 162 11.37 -16.31 3.44
N MET A 163 11.10 -17.05 2.36
CA MET A 163 12.08 -17.93 1.73
C MET A 163 13.19 -17.16 1.00
N MET A 164 13.02 -15.85 0.76
CA MET A 164 14.05 -15.02 0.12
C MET A 164 15.37 -15.01 0.88
N LYS A 165 15.33 -15.18 2.21
CA LYS A 165 16.53 -15.27 3.06
C LYS A 165 17.46 -16.43 2.71
N LEU A 166 16.94 -17.44 2.00
CA LEU A 166 17.70 -18.62 1.56
C LEU A 166 18.37 -18.43 0.19
N LEU A 167 18.09 -17.33 -0.50
CA LEU A 167 18.49 -17.12 -1.89
C LEU A 167 19.78 -16.30 -2.01
N PRO A 168 20.51 -16.54 -3.13
CA PRO A 168 21.37 -15.60 -3.82
C PRO A 168 21.02 -14.14 -3.61
N VAL A 169 21.91 -13.19 -3.27
CA VAL A 169 21.55 -11.76 -3.35
C VAL A 169 21.01 -11.40 -4.75
N THR A 170 21.65 -11.94 -5.79
CA THR A 170 21.20 -11.79 -7.19
C THR A 170 19.79 -12.33 -7.44
N GLU A 171 19.41 -13.43 -6.78
CA GLU A 171 18.07 -14.03 -6.88
C GLU A 171 17.06 -13.30 -5.97
N GLN A 172 17.48 -12.76 -4.84
CA GLN A 172 16.66 -11.89 -3.99
C GLN A 172 16.18 -10.67 -4.78
N HIS A 173 17.06 -10.01 -5.55
CA HIS A 173 16.65 -8.89 -6.40
C HIS A 173 15.59 -9.29 -7.44
N LYS A 174 15.75 -10.44 -8.10
CA LYS A 174 14.78 -10.94 -9.09
C LYS A 174 13.44 -11.27 -8.44
N LYS A 175 13.45 -11.95 -7.28
CA LYS A 175 12.23 -12.29 -6.54
C LYS A 175 11.53 -11.06 -6.00
N ARG A 176 12.27 -10.09 -5.46
CA ARG A 176 11.69 -8.82 -5.03
C ARG A 176 10.96 -8.12 -6.16
N GLU A 177 11.56 -8.04 -7.34
CA GLU A 177 10.91 -7.39 -8.48
C GLU A 177 9.64 -8.13 -8.92
N LEU A 178 9.68 -9.46 -8.93
CA LEU A 178 8.50 -10.28 -9.16
C LEU A 178 7.39 -9.99 -8.14
N TYR A 179 7.73 -9.91 -6.85
CA TYR A 179 6.76 -9.67 -5.78
C TYR A 179 6.22 -8.23 -5.80
N ARG A 180 7.06 -7.24 -6.15
CA ARG A 180 6.63 -5.85 -6.36
C ARG A 180 5.64 -5.75 -7.51
N ARG A 181 5.93 -6.42 -8.63
CA ARG A 181 4.98 -6.47 -9.74
C ARG A 181 3.66 -7.10 -9.32
N GLU A 182 3.69 -8.20 -8.58
CA GLU A 182 2.45 -8.86 -8.17
C GLU A 182 1.55 -7.98 -7.28
N ILE A 183 2.13 -7.31 -6.28
CA ILE A 183 1.34 -6.43 -5.40
C ILE A 183 0.87 -5.15 -6.12
N ASN A 184 1.63 -4.67 -7.11
CA ASN A 184 1.20 -3.56 -7.97
C ASN A 184 0.07 -4.00 -8.91
N ASP A 185 0.18 -5.16 -9.55
CA ASP A 185 -0.89 -5.71 -10.39
C ASP A 185 -2.19 -5.86 -9.58
N PHE A 186 -2.08 -6.28 -8.31
CA PHE A 186 -3.23 -6.34 -7.40
C PHE A 186 -3.80 -4.95 -7.08
N ALA A 187 -2.95 -3.94 -6.89
CA ALA A 187 -3.38 -2.57 -6.60
C ALA A 187 -4.23 -1.96 -7.73
N PHE A 188 -3.94 -2.32 -8.98
CA PHE A 188 -4.63 -1.78 -10.16
C PHE A 188 -5.80 -2.64 -10.67
N PHE A 189 -6.11 -3.76 -10.01
CA PHE A 189 -7.26 -4.61 -10.31
C PHE A 189 -8.59 -3.90 -9.99
#